data_AF-A0A351UWZ8-F1
#
_entry.id   AF-A0A351UWZ8-F1
#
_cell.length_a   1.000
_cell.length_b   1.000
_cell.length_c   1.000
_cell.angle_alpha   90.00
_cell.angle_beta   90.00
_cell.angle_gamma   90.00
#
_symmetry.space_group_name_H-M   'P 1'
#
loop_
_entity.id
_entity.type
_entity.pdbx_description
1 polymer ?
#
loop_
_entity_poly.entity_id
_entity_poly.type
_entity_poly.pdbx_seq_one_letter_code
_entity_poly.pdbx_strand_id
1 'polypeptide(L)'
;KYTITGIAGKENFVSLHVEKAMMNEEIGYGRRVLQVLEDNGISFEHMPSGIDTLSVCVRQEAFEQHEQEVIAGIHRAVSPDLIELEAGIALIAVVGRGMKEIRGTAGRIFSALAHANVNVK
;
A
#
# COMPACT_ATOMS: atom_id res chain seq x y z
N LYS A 1 -14.31 -26.54 12.88
CA LYS A 1 -13.66 -25.23 13.15
C LYS A 1 -13.20 -24.68 11.80
N TYR A 2 -13.70 -23.53 11.36
CA TYR A 2 -13.34 -22.96 10.05
C TYR A 2 -11.99 -22.24 10.12
N THR A 3 -11.12 -22.45 9.10
CA THR A 3 -9.81 -21.78 8.99
C THR A 3 -9.97 -20.27 8.77
N ILE A 4 -10.85 -19.91 7.84
CA ILE A 4 -11.27 -18.53 7.54
C ILE A 4 -12.59 -18.28 8.27
N THR A 5 -12.71 -17.13 8.92
CA THR A 5 -13.93 -16.72 9.65
C THR A 5 -14.62 -15.54 9.00
N GLY A 6 -13.93 -14.78 8.16
CA GLY A 6 -14.52 -13.66 7.43
C GLY A 6 -13.65 -13.20 6.26
N ILE A 7 -14.29 -12.54 5.32
CA ILE A 7 -13.66 -11.81 4.22
C ILE A 7 -14.30 -10.43 4.21
N ALA A 8 -13.49 -9.39 4.26
CA ALA A 8 -13.92 -8.00 4.16
C ALA A 8 -13.16 -7.32 3.03
N GLY A 9 -13.79 -6.37 2.35
CA GLY A 9 -13.18 -5.62 1.28
C GLY A 9 -13.54 -4.15 1.37
N LYS A 10 -12.66 -3.30 0.86
CA LYS A 10 -12.92 -1.87 0.68
C LYS A 10 -12.27 -1.39 -0.61
N GLU A 11 -12.99 -0.55 -1.33
CA GLU A 11 -12.59 0.03 -2.61
C GLU A 11 -12.09 1.47 -2.41
N ASN A 12 -11.66 2.10 -3.51
CA ASN A 12 -11.24 3.50 -3.59
C ASN A 12 -9.98 3.80 -2.76
N PHE A 13 -8.93 3.02 -3.04
CA PHE A 13 -7.58 3.32 -2.60
C PHE A 13 -6.72 3.82 -3.76
N VAL A 14 -5.75 4.66 -3.40
CA VAL A 14 -4.65 5.07 -4.25
C VAL A 14 -3.36 4.51 -3.66
N SER A 15 -2.55 3.88 -4.51
CA SER A 15 -1.17 3.49 -4.19
C SER A 15 -0.24 4.54 -4.75
N LEU A 16 0.41 5.27 -3.85
CA LEU A 16 1.52 6.17 -4.16
C LEU A 16 2.81 5.36 -4.19
N HIS A 17 3.38 5.14 -5.38
CA HIS A 17 4.63 4.45 -5.58
C HIS A 17 5.77 5.46 -5.74
N VAL A 18 6.79 5.36 -4.90
CA VAL A 18 7.95 6.26 -4.88
C VAL A 18 9.20 5.42 -5.11
N GLU A 19 9.98 5.75 -6.13
CA GLU A 19 11.22 5.06 -6.48
C GLU A 19 12.41 5.99 -6.31
N LYS A 20 13.49 5.47 -5.72
CA LYS A 20 14.79 6.11 -5.60
C LYS A 20 15.89 5.06 -5.51
N ALA A 21 16.94 5.21 -6.29
CA ALA A 21 18.11 4.32 -6.20
C ALA A 21 18.72 4.32 -4.78
N MET A 22 18.95 3.12 -4.24
CA MET A 22 19.48 2.88 -2.89
C MET A 22 18.66 3.55 -1.78
N MET A 23 17.33 3.63 -1.95
CA MET A 23 16.43 4.27 -1.00
C MET A 23 16.58 3.74 0.43
N ASN A 24 16.79 2.44 0.58
CA ASN A 24 16.94 1.78 1.88
C ASN A 24 18.20 2.21 2.66
N GLU A 25 19.20 2.81 2.03
CA GLU A 25 20.38 3.37 2.70
C GLU A 25 20.11 4.76 3.27
N GLU A 26 19.08 5.45 2.78
CA GLU A 26 18.73 6.80 3.22
C GLU A 26 17.93 6.77 4.53
N ILE A 27 18.60 7.06 5.64
CA ILE A 27 17.99 7.01 6.97
C ILE A 27 16.76 7.94 7.04
N GLY A 28 15.64 7.37 7.47
CA GLY A 28 14.40 8.11 7.68
C GLY A 28 13.66 8.50 6.39
N TYR A 29 13.93 7.83 5.26
CA TYR A 29 13.18 8.01 4.01
C TYR A 29 11.66 7.82 4.22
N GLY A 30 11.25 6.63 4.68
CA GLY A 30 9.83 6.33 4.93
C GLY A 30 9.19 7.29 5.94
N ARG A 31 9.91 7.66 7.00
CA ARG A 31 9.42 8.65 7.98
C ARG A 31 9.13 10.00 7.32
N ARG A 32 10.01 10.50 6.44
CA ARG A 32 9.81 11.77 5.74
C ARG A 32 8.64 11.72 4.77
N VAL A 33 8.45 10.60 4.07
CA VAL A 33 7.26 10.41 3.22
C VAL A 33 5.98 10.41 4.06
N LEU A 34 5.97 9.68 5.18
CA LEU A 34 4.82 9.67 6.10
C LEU A 34 4.57 11.03 6.76
N GLN A 35 5.62 11.81 7.03
CA GLN A 35 5.49 13.19 7.54
C GLN A 35 4.72 14.06 6.53
N VAL A 36 5.01 13.95 5.24
CA VAL A 36 4.28 14.71 4.21
C VAL A 36 2.80 14.33 4.22
N LEU A 37 2.46 13.05 4.39
CA LEU A 37 1.05 12.63 4.51
C LEU A 37 0.40 13.17 5.80
N GLU A 38 1.12 13.12 6.92
CA GLU A 38 0.67 13.66 8.21
C GLU A 38 0.40 15.17 8.13
N ASP A 39 1.30 15.94 7.52
CA ASP A 39 1.17 17.39 7.35
C ASP A 39 -0.05 17.78 6.50
N ASN A 40 -0.52 16.87 5.63
CA ASN A 40 -1.73 17.02 4.82
C ASN A 40 -2.96 16.32 5.43
N GLY A 41 -2.86 15.80 6.67
CA GLY A 41 -3.99 15.14 7.36
C GLY A 41 -4.40 13.80 6.75
N ILE A 42 -3.53 13.14 5.99
CA ILE A 42 -3.82 11.87 5.30
C ILE A 42 -3.32 10.69 6.12
N SER A 43 -4.24 9.79 6.47
CA SER A 43 -3.91 8.49 7.05
C SER A 43 -3.60 7.46 5.95
N PHE A 44 -2.67 6.54 6.24
CA PHE A 44 -2.33 5.43 5.35
C PHE A 44 -2.77 4.07 5.92
N GLU A 45 -2.98 3.09 5.04
CA GLU A 45 -3.35 1.72 5.41
C GLU A 45 -2.16 0.76 5.38
N HIS A 46 -1.37 0.81 4.32
CA HIS A 46 -0.22 -0.09 4.11
C HIS A 46 0.96 0.69 3.54
N MET A 47 2.17 0.30 3.93
CA MET A 47 3.42 0.87 3.43
C MET A 47 4.45 -0.22 3.16
N PRO A 48 4.33 -0.99 2.06
CA PRO A 48 5.38 -1.91 1.65
C PRO A 48 6.60 -1.14 1.12
N SER A 49 7.79 -1.62 1.47
CA SER A 49 9.05 -1.09 0.99
C SER A 49 9.92 -2.18 0.38
N GLY A 50 10.77 -1.80 -0.57
CA GLY A 50 11.82 -2.61 -1.16
C GLY A 50 13.20 -1.99 -0.91
N ILE A 51 14.16 -2.34 -1.77
CA ILE A 51 15.51 -1.76 -1.75
C ILE A 51 15.46 -0.31 -2.26
N ASP A 52 14.77 -0.10 -3.40
CA ASP A 52 14.73 1.18 -4.10
C ASP A 52 13.32 1.81 -4.14
N THR A 53 12.31 1.12 -3.62
CA THR A 53 10.91 1.50 -3.79
C THR A 53 10.17 1.59 -2.47
N LEU A 54 9.31 2.59 -2.31
CA LEU A 54 8.36 2.72 -1.22
C LEU A 54 6.97 2.91 -1.81
N SER A 55 6.01 2.06 -1.45
CA SER A 55 4.61 2.31 -1.80
C SER A 55 3.82 2.68 -0.55
N VAL A 56 2.89 3.62 -0.66
CA VAL A 56 1.97 3.98 0.41
C VAL A 56 0.54 3.91 -0.11
N CYS A 57 -0.27 3.07 0.52
CA CYS A 57 -1.68 2.91 0.19
C CYS A 57 -2.54 3.83 1.07
N VAL A 58 -3.29 4.73 0.44
CA VAL A 58 -4.11 5.75 1.11
C VAL A 58 -5.53 5.75 0.55
N ARG A 59 -6.48 6.28 1.32
CA ARG A 59 -7.88 6.48 0.88
C ARG A 59 -7.91 7.54 -0.23
N GLN A 60 -8.51 7.20 -1.36
CA GLN A 60 -8.57 8.07 -2.54
C GLN A 60 -9.17 9.45 -2.23
N GLU A 61 -10.32 9.48 -1.57
CA GLU A 61 -11.02 10.72 -1.17
C GLU A 61 -10.15 11.68 -0.33
N ALA A 62 -9.33 11.15 0.57
CA ALA A 62 -8.45 11.97 1.41
C ALA A 62 -7.24 12.49 0.62
N PHE A 63 -6.76 11.70 -0.34
CA PHE A 63 -5.59 12.01 -1.15
C PHE A 63 -5.89 13.00 -2.28
N GLU A 64 -7.00 12.85 -3.00
CA GLU A 64 -7.35 13.69 -4.17
C GLU A 64 -7.37 15.18 -3.84
N GLN A 65 -7.79 15.55 -2.62
CA GLN A 65 -7.84 16.95 -2.19
C GLN A 65 -6.45 17.59 -2.00
N HIS A 66 -5.42 16.77 -1.75
CA HIS A 66 -4.07 17.23 -1.43
C HIS A 66 -3.02 16.66 -2.40
N GLU A 67 -3.43 16.08 -3.54
CA GLU A 67 -2.55 15.32 -4.44
C GLU A 67 -1.29 16.11 -4.82
N GLN A 68 -1.47 17.35 -5.27
CA GLN A 68 -0.36 18.22 -5.69
C GLN A 68 0.56 18.59 -4.53
N GLU A 69 0.00 18.83 -3.34
CA GLU A 69 0.74 19.19 -2.13
C GLU A 69 1.57 18.00 -1.63
N VAL A 70 1.01 16.79 -1.68
CA VAL A 70 1.69 15.55 -1.31
C VAL A 70 2.82 15.24 -2.30
N ILE A 71 2.56 15.28 -3.61
CA ILE A 71 3.59 15.01 -4.63
C ILE A 71 4.75 16.01 -4.49
N ALA A 72 4.43 17.30 -4.40
CA ALA A 72 5.45 18.34 -4.23
C ALA A 72 6.20 18.20 -2.89
N GLY A 73 5.49 17.86 -1.81
CA GLY A 73 6.07 17.63 -0.49
C GLY A 73 7.05 16.46 -0.49
N ILE A 74 6.68 15.34 -1.12
CA ILE A 74 7.55 14.17 -1.24
C ILE A 74 8.78 14.50 -2.09
N HIS A 75 8.61 15.20 -3.22
CA HIS A 75 9.74 15.63 -4.04
C HIS A 75 10.74 16.46 -3.24
N ARG A 76 10.27 17.39 -2.39
CA ARG A 76 11.14 18.21 -1.54
C ARG A 76 11.77 17.43 -0.40
N ALA A 77 11.04 16.48 0.19
CA ALA A 77 11.46 15.78 1.39
C ALA A 77 12.53 14.72 1.11
N VAL A 78 12.43 14.04 -0.04
CA VAL A 78 13.25 12.84 -0.32
C VAL A 78 13.83 12.75 -1.74
N SER A 79 13.59 13.74 -2.60
CA SER A 79 14.14 13.81 -3.96
C SER A 79 14.09 12.46 -4.70
N PRO A 80 12.88 11.88 -4.92
CA PRO A 80 12.74 10.60 -5.59
C PRO A 80 13.08 10.73 -7.08
N ASP A 81 13.44 9.60 -7.68
CA ASP A 81 13.72 9.50 -9.12
C ASP A 81 12.41 9.41 -9.91
N LEU A 82 11.40 8.72 -9.35
CA LEU A 82 10.07 8.56 -9.93
C LEU A 82 8.99 8.54 -8.84
N ILE A 83 7.84 9.14 -9.15
CA ILE A 83 6.60 9.00 -8.37
C ILE A 83 5.50 8.58 -9.34
N GLU A 84 4.83 7.47 -9.04
CA GLU A 84 3.66 6.99 -9.78
C GLU A 84 2.44 6.88 -8.86
N LEU A 85 1.27 7.24 -9.39
CA LEU A 85 0.00 7.08 -8.70
C LEU A 85 -0.83 6.02 -9.41
N GLU A 86 -1.31 5.05 -8.65
CA GLU A 86 -2.27 4.07 -9.15
C GLU A 86 -3.55 4.15 -8.33
N ALA A 87 -4.61 4.65 -8.96
CA ALA A 87 -5.94 4.76 -8.38
C ALA A 87 -6.81 3.55 -8.71
N GLY A 88 -7.96 3.43 -8.04
CA GLY A 88 -8.92 2.36 -8.30
C GLY A 88 -8.52 1.01 -7.72
N ILE A 89 -7.67 1.00 -6.70
CA ILE A 89 -7.26 -0.23 -6.01
C ILE A 89 -8.29 -0.56 -4.91
N ALA A 90 -8.54 -1.85 -4.71
CA ALA A 90 -9.31 -2.38 -3.59
C ALA A 90 -8.43 -3.21 -2.66
N LEU A 91 -8.68 -3.12 -1.36
CA LEU A 91 -8.05 -3.95 -0.35
C LEU A 91 -9.03 -5.03 0.11
N ILE A 92 -8.57 -6.29 0.11
CA ILE A 92 -9.34 -7.44 0.59
C ILE A 92 -8.62 -8.07 1.78
N ALA A 93 -9.29 -8.07 2.93
CA ALA A 93 -8.82 -8.72 4.15
C ALA A 93 -9.51 -10.07 4.32
N VAL A 94 -8.72 -11.15 4.26
CA VAL A 94 -9.15 -12.49 4.64
C VAL A 94 -8.74 -12.73 6.09
N VAL A 95 -9.71 -12.95 6.98
CA VAL A 95 -9.47 -13.07 8.42
C VAL A 95 -9.88 -14.43 8.97
N GLY A 96 -9.07 -14.95 9.89
CA GLY A 96 -9.34 -16.22 10.54
C GLY A 96 -8.26 -16.56 11.56
N ARG A 97 -8.65 -16.78 12.83
CA ARG A 97 -7.70 -17.22 13.87
C ARG A 97 -6.96 -18.51 13.51
N GLY A 98 -7.57 -19.36 12.69
CA GLY A 98 -6.98 -20.59 12.20
C GLY A 98 -5.92 -20.41 11.10
N MET A 99 -5.74 -19.21 10.54
CA MET A 99 -4.83 -19.00 9.41
C MET A 99 -3.35 -19.05 9.79
N LYS A 100 -2.99 -18.66 11.03
CA LYS A 100 -1.59 -18.49 11.48
C LYS A 100 -0.75 -19.77 11.38
N GLU A 101 -1.35 -20.94 11.58
CA GLU A 101 -0.63 -22.20 11.71
C GLU A 101 -0.99 -23.23 10.62
N ILE A 102 -1.90 -22.89 9.71
CA ILE A 102 -2.35 -23.80 8.65
C ILE A 102 -1.61 -23.49 7.35
N ARG A 103 -0.64 -24.35 7.04
CA ARG A 103 0.10 -24.34 5.77
C ARG A 103 -0.84 -24.42 4.57
N GLY A 104 -0.51 -23.71 3.50
CA GLY A 104 -1.27 -23.72 2.25
C GLY A 104 -2.50 -22.81 2.22
N THR A 105 -2.87 -22.16 3.33
CA THR A 105 -4.02 -21.22 3.33
C THR A 105 -3.82 -20.06 2.36
N ALA A 106 -2.66 -19.41 2.40
CA ALA A 106 -2.33 -18.32 1.48
C ALA A 106 -2.34 -18.80 0.01
N GLY A 107 -1.73 -19.96 -0.26
CA GLY A 107 -1.73 -20.56 -1.60
C GLY A 107 -3.15 -20.80 -2.13
N ARG A 108 -4.05 -21.34 -1.31
CA ARG A 108 -5.46 -21.55 -1.70
C ARG A 108 -6.18 -20.24 -2.04
N ILE A 109 -5.90 -19.16 -1.31
CA ILE A 109 -6.47 -17.84 -1.58
C ILE A 109 -5.98 -17.31 -2.92
N PHE A 110 -4.66 -17.30 -3.15
CA PHE A 110 -4.08 -16.83 -4.41
C PHE A 110 -4.48 -17.70 -5.61
N SER A 111 -4.59 -19.02 -5.44
CA SER A 111 -5.12 -19.91 -6.49
C SER A 111 -6.56 -19.58 -6.85
N ALA A 112 -7.42 -19.25 -5.87
CA ALA A 112 -8.80 -18.86 -6.16
C ALA A 112 -8.88 -17.54 -6.95
N LEU A 113 -8.05 -16.56 -6.60
CA LEU A 113 -7.94 -15.30 -7.34
C LEU A 113 -7.45 -15.51 -8.78
N ALA A 114 -6.43 -16.34 -8.97
CA ALA A 114 -5.93 -16.69 -10.30
C ALA A 114 -6.99 -17.37 -11.17
N HIS A 115 -7.74 -18.34 -10.63
CA HIS A 115 -8.85 -18.97 -11.37
C HIS A 115 -9.98 -18.00 -11.73
N ALA A 116 -10.17 -16.95 -10.94
CA ALA A 116 -11.13 -15.88 -11.20
C ALA A 116 -10.58 -14.80 -12.15
N ASN A 117 -9.35 -14.93 -12.67
CA ASN A 117 -8.65 -13.93 -13.47
C ASN A 117 -8.56 -12.56 -12.76
N VAL A 118 -8.37 -12.57 -11.45
CA VAL A 118 -8.20 -11.36 -10.64
C VAL A 118 -6.71 -11.07 -10.47
N ASN A 119 -6.28 -9.87 -10.89
CA ASN A 119 -4.92 -9.41 -10.67
C ASN A 119 -4.67 -9.09 -9.18
N VAL A 120 -3.47 -9.40 -8.68
CA VAL A 120 -3.02 -9.03 -7.33
C VAL A 120 -1.85 -8.08 -7.47
N LYS A 121 -1.95 -6.93 -6.80
CA LYS A 121 -0.91 -5.91 -6.71
C LYS A 121 -0.19 -6.00 -5.37
#